data_AF-A0A7J8DLG5-F1
#
_entry.id   AF-A0A7J8DLG5-F1
#
_cell.length_a   1.000
_cell.length_b   1.000
_cell.length_c   1.000
_cell.angle_alpha   90.00
_cell.angle_beta   90.00
_cell.angle_gamma   90.00
#
_symmetry.space_group_name_H-M   'P 1'
#
loop_
_entity.id
_entity.type
_entity.pdbx_description
1 polymer ?
#
loop_
_entity_poly.entity_id
_entity_poly.type
_entity_poly.pdbx_seq_one_letter_code
_entity_poly.pdbx_strand_id
1 'polypeptide(L)'
;MLVFGESILNDAVSIVLTNTAEGLTRKNMSDVSGWQTFLQALGYFLKMFFGSAALGTLTGLISALVLKHIDLRKTPSLEFGMMIIFAYLPYGLAEGISLSGIMAILFSGIVMSHYTHHLDLPSLFCPLLAE
;
A
#
# COMPACT_ATOMS: atom_id res chain seq x y z
N MET A 1 17.03 2.08 -11.00
CA MET A 1 15.70 2.26 -10.36
C MET A 1 15.69 2.02 -8.84
N LEU A 2 16.80 1.60 -8.22
CA LEU A 2 16.85 1.31 -6.79
C LEU A 2 16.65 2.57 -5.91
N VAL A 3 17.23 3.71 -6.33
CA VAL A 3 17.09 5.04 -5.69
C VAL A 3 15.65 5.60 -5.74
N PHE A 4 14.86 5.18 -6.73
CA PHE A 4 13.46 5.58 -6.82
C PHE A 4 12.59 4.78 -5.84
N GLY A 5 12.85 3.47 -5.75
CA GLY A 5 12.16 2.58 -4.80
C GLY A 5 12.42 2.95 -3.34
N GLU A 6 13.67 3.28 -2.98
CA GLU A 6 13.99 3.73 -1.62
C GLU A 6 13.27 5.03 -1.25
N SER A 7 13.17 5.97 -2.20
CA SER A 7 12.52 7.27 -1.99
C SER A 7 11.02 7.12 -1.73
N ILE A 8 10.32 6.29 -2.51
CA ILE A 8 8.89 6.03 -2.31
C ILE A 8 8.67 5.30 -0.97
N LEU A 9 9.51 4.30 -0.66
CA LEU A 9 9.40 3.58 0.61
C LEU A 9 9.61 4.53 1.80
N ASN A 10 10.59 5.43 1.71
CA ASN A 10 10.87 6.42 2.74
C ASN A 10 9.72 7.41 2.94
N ASP A 11 9.10 7.89 1.86
CA ASP A 11 7.94 8.78 1.92
C ASP A 11 6.76 8.10 2.64
N ALA A 12 6.46 6.86 2.25
CA ALA A 12 5.39 6.09 2.85
C ALA A 12 5.64 5.80 4.36
N VAL A 13 6.88 5.46 4.74
CA VAL A 13 7.27 5.25 6.15
C VAL A 13 7.15 6.54 6.96
N SER A 14 7.55 7.67 6.39
CA SER A 14 7.46 8.99 7.05
C SER A 14 6.00 9.35 7.34
N ILE A 15 5.08 9.10 6.41
CA ILE A 15 3.65 9.33 6.62
C ILE A 15 3.08 8.44 7.74
N VAL A 16 3.51 7.17 7.84
CA VAL A 16 3.08 6.27 8.93
C VAL A 16 3.58 6.74 10.29
N LEU A 17 4.82 7.22 10.35
CA LEU A 17 5.41 7.76 11.57
C LEU A 17 4.64 9.01 12.02
N THR A 18 4.30 9.91 11.10
CA THR A 18 3.49 11.08 11.41
C THR A 18 2.09 10.69 11.90
N ASN A 19 1.40 9.77 11.22
CA ASN A 19 0.10 9.26 11.67
C ASN A 19 0.18 8.58 13.05
N THR A 20 1.30 7.92 13.35
CA THR A 20 1.56 7.33 14.67
C THR A 20 1.74 8.42 15.73
N ALA A 21 2.52 9.46 15.44
CA ALA A 21 2.74 10.60 16.33
C ALA A 21 1.44 11.36 16.65
N GLU A 22 0.60 11.59 15.65
CA GLU A 22 -0.73 12.20 15.84
C GLU A 22 -1.65 11.30 16.68
N GLY A 23 -1.65 9.99 16.42
CA GLY A 23 -2.43 9.02 17.18
C GLY A 23 -2.07 8.97 18.67
N LEU A 24 -0.79 9.21 19.01
CA LEU A 24 -0.31 9.27 20.39
C LEU A 24 -0.63 10.61 21.05
N THR A 25 -0.45 11.72 20.33
CA THR A 25 -0.79 13.08 20.81
C THR A 25 -2.27 13.18 21.16
N ARG A 26 -3.15 12.63 20.32
CA ARG A 26 -4.60 12.65 20.54
C ARG A 26 -5.04 11.79 21.73
N LYS A 27 -4.23 10.83 22.16
CA LYS A 27 -4.57 9.91 23.25
C LYS A 27 -4.26 10.45 24.65
N ASN A 28 -3.90 11.73 24.79
CA ASN A 28 -3.64 12.42 26.06
C ASN A 28 -2.92 11.52 27.07
N MET A 29 -1.66 11.16 26.77
CA MET A 29 -0.80 10.47 27.74
C MET A 29 -0.34 11.46 28.81
N SER A 30 -1.23 11.77 29.75
CA SER A 30 -1.01 12.80 30.77
C SER A 30 -0.22 12.32 31.99
N ASP A 31 0.22 11.05 32.09
CA ASP A 31 0.91 10.56 33.30
C ASP A 31 1.81 9.33 33.07
N VAL A 32 2.64 9.32 32.03
CA VAL A 32 3.53 8.17 31.73
C VAL A 32 4.97 8.61 31.48
N SER A 33 5.93 7.90 32.08
CA SER A 33 7.38 8.17 31.88
C SER A 33 7.71 8.17 30.38
N GLY A 34 8.58 9.08 29.94
CA GLY A 34 8.95 9.22 28.51
C GLY A 34 9.41 7.90 27.87
N TRP A 35 9.98 6.98 28.65
CA TRP A 35 10.35 5.64 28.20
C TRP A 35 9.16 4.75 27.82
N GLN A 36 8.08 4.82 28.59
CA GLN A 36 6.86 4.05 28.33
C GLN A 36 6.10 4.60 27.13
N THR A 37 6.07 5.94 26.96
CA THR A 37 5.52 6.59 25.76
C THR A 37 6.27 6.17 24.50
N PHE A 38 7.60 6.08 24.55
CA PHE A 38 8.41 5.61 23.42
C PHE A 38 8.11 4.15 23.06
N LEU A 39 8.05 3.25 24.06
CA LEU A 39 7.70 1.84 23.82
C LEU A 39 6.29 1.68 23.23
N GLN A 40 5.34 2.49 23.71
CA GLN A 40 3.97 2.47 23.19
C GLN A 40 3.89 3.03 21.77
N ALA A 41 4.68 4.08 21.47
CA ALA A 41 4.81 4.61 20.11
C ALA A 41 5.38 3.58 19.15
N LEU A 42 6.45 2.89 19.56
CA LEU A 42 7.07 1.84 18.77
C LEU A 42 6.09 0.68 18.52
N GLY A 43 5.34 0.26 19.54
CA GLY A 43 4.32 -0.77 19.40
C GLY A 43 3.18 -0.38 18.44
N TYR A 44 2.73 0.88 18.51
CA TYR A 44 1.71 1.40 17.59
C TYR A 44 2.22 1.47 16.15
N PHE A 45 3.45 1.97 15.96
CA PHE A 45 4.11 2.02 14.66
C PHE A 45 4.25 0.62 14.06
N LEU A 46 4.77 -0.35 14.82
CA LEU A 46 4.91 -1.74 14.38
C LEU A 46 3.57 -2.34 13.99
N LYS A 47 2.52 -2.12 14.79
CA LYS A 47 1.17 -2.60 14.49
C LYS A 47 0.63 -2.01 13.18
N MET A 48 0.76 -0.70 12.99
CA MET A 48 0.31 -0.03 11.77
C MET A 48 1.12 -0.47 10.55
N PHE A 49 2.44 -0.59 10.69
CA PHE A 49 3.35 -1.01 9.62
C PHE A 49 3.07 -2.45 9.18
N PHE A 50 3.13 -3.42 10.09
CA PHE A 50 2.88 -4.82 9.77
C PHE A 50 1.43 -5.10 9.39
N GLY A 51 0.46 -4.43 10.03
CA GLY A 51 -0.95 -4.55 9.70
C GLY A 51 -1.24 -4.09 8.26
N SER A 52 -0.77 -2.91 7.88
CA SER A 52 -0.91 -2.41 6.51
C SER A 52 -0.13 -3.23 5.49
N ALA A 53 1.08 -3.70 5.84
CA ALA A 53 1.88 -4.54 4.95
C ALA A 53 1.20 -5.89 4.66
N ALA A 54 0.69 -6.56 5.69
CA ALA A 54 -0.02 -7.82 5.53
C ALA A 54 -1.32 -7.64 4.73
N LEU A 55 -2.09 -6.59 5.02
CA LEU A 55 -3.32 -6.31 4.28
C LEU A 55 -3.02 -6.00 2.81
N GLY A 56 -2.08 -5.09 2.53
CA GLY A 56 -1.71 -4.69 1.18
C GLY A 56 -1.15 -5.85 0.35
N THR A 57 -0.31 -6.70 0.96
CA THR A 57 0.21 -7.89 0.27
C THR A 57 -0.89 -8.90 -0.06
N LEU A 58 -1.80 -9.18 0.87
CA LEU A 58 -2.94 -10.09 0.64
C LEU A 58 -3.87 -9.57 -0.46
N THR A 59 -4.25 -8.29 -0.40
CA THR A 59 -5.12 -7.68 -1.42
C THR A 59 -4.42 -7.62 -2.77
N GLY A 60 -3.11 -7.34 -2.83
CA GLY A 60 -2.34 -7.35 -4.06
C GLY A 60 -2.24 -8.73 -4.70
N LEU A 61 -2.08 -9.79 -3.89
CA LEU A 61 -2.11 -11.17 -4.35
C LEU A 61 -3.49 -11.55 -4.92
N ILE A 62 -4.56 -11.18 -4.23
CA ILE A 62 -5.94 -11.40 -4.69
C ILE A 62 -6.18 -10.68 -6.02
N SER A 63 -5.80 -9.40 -6.12
CA SER A 63 -5.92 -8.62 -7.35
C SER A 63 -5.15 -9.25 -8.52
N ALA A 64 -3.92 -9.71 -8.29
CA ALA A 64 -3.13 -10.38 -9.31
C ALA A 64 -3.77 -11.71 -9.78
N LEU A 65 -4.35 -12.49 -8.87
CA LEU A 65 -5.08 -13.72 -9.21
C LEU A 65 -6.35 -13.45 -10.00
N VAL A 66 -7.11 -12.41 -9.63
CA VAL A 66 -8.33 -12.00 -10.33
C VAL A 66 -8.02 -11.53 -11.74
N LEU A 67 -7.02 -10.66 -11.91
CA LEU A 67 -6.56 -10.21 -13.23
C LEU A 67 -6.06 -11.36 -14.11
N LYS A 68 -5.46 -12.39 -13.51
CA LYS A 68 -5.05 -13.61 -14.23
C LYS A 68 -6.24 -14.47 -14.69
N HIS A 69 -7.33 -14.50 -13.93
CA HIS A 69 -8.52 -15.30 -14.26
C HIS A 69 -9.43 -14.62 -15.30
N ILE A 70 -9.40 -13.29 -15.37
CA ILE A 70 -10.26 -12.52 -16.26
C ILE A 70 -9.44 -12.07 -17.48
N ASP A 71 -9.42 -12.91 -18.52
CA ASP A 71 -8.71 -12.63 -19.77
C ASP A 71 -9.46 -11.56 -20.59
N LEU A 72 -9.14 -10.29 -20.31
CA LEU A 72 -9.79 -9.10 -20.90
C LEU A 72 -9.12 -8.60 -22.17
N ARG A 73 -8.26 -9.39 -22.81
CA ARG A 73 -7.51 -9.02 -24.04
C ARG A 73 -8.38 -8.45 -25.17
N LYS A 74 -9.68 -8.72 -25.19
CA LYS A 74 -10.62 -8.21 -26.19
C LYS A 74 -11.12 -6.78 -25.93
N THR A 75 -10.93 -6.22 -24.72
CA THR A 75 -11.44 -4.91 -24.32
C THR A 75 -10.44 -4.17 -23.41
N PRO A 76 -9.43 -3.46 -23.97
CA PRO A 76 -8.38 -2.82 -23.19
C PRO A 76 -8.88 -1.72 -22.25
N SER A 77 -10.00 -1.07 -22.57
CA SER A 77 -10.61 -0.05 -21.72
C SER A 77 -11.12 -0.60 -20.38
N LEU A 78 -11.66 -1.83 -20.38
CA LEU A 78 -12.18 -2.48 -19.18
C LEU A 78 -11.04 -3.02 -18.31
N GLU A 79 -9.97 -3.52 -18.94
CA GLU A 79 -8.74 -3.94 -18.26
C GLU A 79 -8.13 -2.77 -17.46
N PHE A 80 -8.00 -1.60 -18.09
CA PHE A 80 -7.48 -0.40 -17.42
C PHE A 80 -8.35 0.05 -16.24
N GLY A 81 -9.68 0.08 -16.41
CA GLY A 81 -10.60 0.43 -15.32
C GLY A 81 -10.50 -0.53 -14.13
N MET A 82 -10.41 -1.83 -14.41
CA MET A 82 -10.22 -2.85 -13.37
C MET A 82 -8.89 -2.68 -12.63
N MET A 83 -7.81 -2.41 -13.35
CA MET A 83 -6.50 -2.15 -12.73
C MET A 83 -6.53 -0.97 -11.75
N ILE A 84 -7.18 0.15 -12.11
CA ILE A 84 -7.31 1.30 -11.21
C ILE A 84 -8.12 0.93 -9.96
N ILE A 85 -9.24 0.24 -10.14
CA ILE A 85 -10.11 -0.17 -9.01
C ILE A 85 -9.33 -1.09 -8.06
N PHE A 86 -8.64 -2.10 -8.58
CA PHE A 86 -7.86 -3.03 -7.77
C PHE A 86 -6.62 -2.40 -7.12
N ALA A 87 -6.04 -1.36 -7.73
CA ALA A 87 -4.95 -0.58 -7.14
C ALA A 87 -5.42 0.28 -5.96
N TYR A 88 -6.66 0.78 -6.00
CA TYR A 88 -7.22 1.63 -4.94
C TYR A 88 -7.95 0.83 -3.84
N LEU A 89 -8.47 -0.35 -4.15
CA LEU A 89 -9.13 -1.25 -3.18
C LEU A 89 -8.36 -1.50 -1.86
N PRO A 90 -7.03 -1.78 -1.84
CA PRO A 90 -6.25 -1.88 -0.60
C PRO A 90 -6.35 -0.65 0.31
N TYR A 91 -6.48 0.54 -0.27
CA TYR A 91 -6.61 1.80 0.46
C TYR A 91 -7.89 1.83 1.28
N GLY A 92 -9.03 1.60 0.62
CA GLY A 92 -10.34 1.63 1.27
C GLY A 92 -10.47 0.55 2.35
N LEU A 93 -9.92 -0.64 2.11
CA LEU A 93 -9.89 -1.71 3.11
C LEU A 93 -9.02 -1.36 4.32
N ALA A 94 -7.86 -0.73 4.09
CA ALA A 94 -6.98 -0.30 5.17
C ALA A 94 -7.59 0.82 6.01
N GLU A 95 -8.19 1.84 5.38
CA GLU A 95 -8.92 2.90 6.10
C GLU A 95 -10.08 2.33 6.92
N GLY A 96 -10.82 1.37 6.37
CA GLY A 96 -11.93 0.71 7.07
C GLY A 96 -11.51 -0.03 8.35
N ILE A 97 -10.26 -0.51 8.41
CA ILE A 97 -9.69 -1.21 9.58
C ILE A 97 -8.87 -0.23 10.46
N SER A 98 -8.90 1.08 10.17
CA SER A 98 -8.09 2.10 10.85
C SER A 98 -6.57 1.84 10.78
N LEU A 99 -6.10 1.31 9.65
CA LEU A 99 -4.69 1.10 9.30
C LEU A 99 -4.21 2.17 8.30
N SER A 100 -2.91 2.19 8.00
CA SER A 100 -2.36 3.11 6.99
C SER A 100 -2.72 2.64 5.57
N GLY A 101 -3.63 3.37 4.91
CA GLY A 101 -4.02 3.10 3.52
C GLY A 101 -2.89 3.31 2.52
N ILE A 102 -2.05 4.32 2.73
CA ILE A 102 -0.93 4.65 1.84
C ILE A 102 0.09 3.49 1.83
N MET A 103 0.40 2.92 3.00
CA MET A 103 1.25 1.72 3.07
C MET A 103 0.61 0.50 2.43
N ALA A 104 -0.70 0.32 2.59
CA ALA A 104 -1.40 -0.81 2.00
C ALA A 104 -1.39 -0.73 0.47
N ILE A 105 -1.59 0.45 -0.13
CA ILE A 105 -1.42 0.67 -1.58
C ILE A 105 0.02 0.35 -1.99
N LEU A 106 1.02 0.85 -1.26
CA LEU A 106 2.43 0.64 -1.59
C LEU A 106 2.79 -0.85 -1.64
N PHE A 107 2.47 -1.61 -0.59
CA PHE A 107 2.73 -3.05 -0.55
C PHE A 107 1.91 -3.82 -1.60
N SER A 108 0.65 -3.43 -1.83
CA SER A 108 -0.17 -4.01 -2.89
C SER A 108 0.42 -3.75 -4.27
N GLY A 109 0.94 -2.55 -4.53
CA GLY A 109 1.62 -2.19 -5.78
C GLY A 109 2.93 -2.94 -6.00
N ILE A 110 3.73 -3.14 -4.95
CA ILE A 110 4.96 -3.96 -5.01
C ILE A 110 4.62 -5.41 -5.38
N VAL A 111 3.61 -6.00 -4.73
CA VAL A 111 3.15 -7.35 -5.04
C VAL A 111 2.61 -7.42 -6.46
N MET A 112 1.74 -6.50 -6.85
CA MET A 112 1.17 -6.47 -8.18
C MET A 112 2.26 -6.32 -9.24
N SER A 113 3.25 -5.46 -9.05
CA SER A 113 4.40 -5.33 -9.95
C SER A 113 5.17 -6.65 -10.13
N HIS A 114 5.39 -7.39 -9.05
CA HIS A 114 6.09 -8.67 -9.09
C HIS A 114 5.30 -9.78 -9.81
N TYR A 115 3.98 -9.86 -9.62
CA TYR A 115 3.16 -10.90 -10.23
C TYR A 115 2.66 -10.54 -11.64
N THR A 116 2.52 -9.25 -11.95
CA THR A 116 2.05 -8.77 -13.25
C THR A 116 3.16 -8.73 -14.29
N HIS A 117 4.44 -8.81 -13.90
CA HIS A 117 5.55 -8.95 -14.85
C HIS A 117 5.50 -10.25 -15.69
N HIS A 118 4.72 -11.25 -15.25
CA HIS A 118 4.48 -12.49 -15.99
C HIS A 118 3.24 -12.46 -16.90
N LEU A 119 2.41 -11.43 -16.78
CA LEU A 119 1.40 -11.10 -17.78
C LEU A 119 2.07 -10.06 -18.69
N ASP A 120 2.17 -10.27 -19.99
CA ASP A 120 2.81 -9.32 -20.92
C ASP A 120 2.06 -7.95 -20.99
N LEU A 121 2.13 -7.16 -19.91
CA LEU A 121 1.67 -5.79 -19.80
C LEU A 121 2.65 -4.69 -20.27
N PRO A 122 3.85 -4.94 -20.87
CA PRO A 122 4.65 -3.85 -21.44
C PRO A 122 3.93 -3.09 -22.57
N SER A 123 2.96 -3.72 -23.25
CA SER A 123 2.33 -3.12 -24.43
C SER A 123 1.25 -2.06 -24.12
N LEU A 124 0.71 -1.99 -22.90
CA LEU A 124 -0.32 -0.98 -22.56
C LEU A 124 0.22 0.22 -21.78
N PHE A 125 1.37 0.07 -21.09
CA PHE A 125 1.97 1.14 -20.28
C PHE A 125 2.95 2.02 -21.07
N CYS A 126 3.52 1.50 -22.17
CA CYS A 126 4.51 2.21 -22.99
C CYS A 126 4.01 3.50 -23.68
N PRO A 127 2.73 3.65 -24.09
CA PRO A 127 2.27 4.92 -24.68
C PRO A 127 2.00 6.02 -23.64
N LEU A 128 1.76 5.69 -22.37
CA LEU A 128 1.39 6.69 -21.34
C LEU A 128 2.58 7.34 -20.63
N LEU A 129 3.80 6.81 -20.84
CA LEU A 129 5.07 7.38 -20.36
C LEU A 129 5.90 8.01 -21.49
N ALA A 130 5.34 8.08 -22.71
CA ALA A 130 5.96 8.67 -23.89
C ALA A 130 5.38 10.06 -24.25
N GLU A 131 4.50 10.60 -23.41
CA GLU A 131 4.05 12.01 -23.43
C GLU A 131 4.37 12.69 -22.10
#